data_AF-A0A0G0CWC2-F1
#
_entry.id   AF-A0A0G0CWC2-F1
#
_cell.length_a   1.000
_cell.length_b   1.000
_cell.length_c   1.000
_cell.angle_alpha   90.00
_cell.angle_beta   90.00
_cell.angle_gamma   90.00
#
_symmetry.space_group_name_H-M   'P 1'
#
loop_
_entity.id
_entity.type
_entity.pdbx_description
1 polymer ?
#
loop_
_entity_poly.entity_id
_entity_poly.type
_entity_poly.pdbx_seq_one_letter_code
_entity_poly.pdbx_strand_id
1 'polypeptide(L)'
;MDKGLFNIYDRMETILTVGVIVVLISTFYGDEIKKSIFPSFRSNYFTQNTSNPLPSNPGPNNPSNTPITPSNSPSINPSNPAASPTSGSTAPTPTPTIGSPISTTSITRKVMVIDFNPIIESQGNRRLRAIKSWQDPIALETQYINDVKNASGGYFKYQIVNRLADVDKYPMKSNNYVFTDAEYLSAVNSPTSDAREIIDYLKVLDDYDVCEKINRGEIDELWLWGGPWFGYYEAAMVGPTAFHTNSAPITGSTCTKNAIIMGFSYERDVSLMLEDLGHAIEGALSQKFIEDPRFNAGNYYTSWGKFAASDKISPGKSGCGWMHFAPNSNTDWV
;
A
#
# COMPACT_ATOMS: atom_id res chain seq x y z
N MET A 1 24.30 -26.31 -25.77
CA MET A 1 24.32 -25.91 -24.36
C MET A 1 24.97 -24.55 -24.31
N ASP A 2 24.19 -23.50 -24.09
CA ASP A 2 24.65 -22.33 -23.34
C ASP A 2 23.42 -21.54 -22.91
N LYS A 3 23.16 -21.57 -21.60
CA LYS A 3 22.13 -20.80 -20.91
C LYS A 3 22.88 -19.75 -20.09
N GLY A 4 22.52 -18.48 -20.23
CA GLY A 4 22.88 -17.50 -19.22
C GLY A 4 22.96 -16.09 -19.75
N LEU A 5 22.23 -15.20 -19.08
CA LEU A 5 22.25 -13.74 -19.21
C LEU A 5 21.34 -13.15 -20.29
N PHE A 6 20.04 -13.45 -20.20
CA PHE A 6 19.00 -12.57 -20.75
C PHE A 6 18.54 -11.58 -19.68
N ASN A 7 18.97 -10.33 -19.88
CA ASN A 7 18.35 -9.05 -19.55
C ASN A 7 17.50 -8.93 -18.27
N ILE A 8 18.15 -8.55 -17.17
CA ILE A 8 17.51 -8.20 -15.88
C ILE A 8 17.07 -6.73 -15.81
N TYR A 9 17.42 -5.91 -16.82
CA TYR A 9 17.11 -4.48 -16.86
C TYR A 9 15.66 -4.17 -17.29
N ASP A 10 15.01 -5.04 -18.06
CA ASP A 10 13.60 -4.88 -18.45
C ASP A 10 12.57 -5.24 -17.36
N ARG A 11 13.02 -5.78 -16.20
CA ARG A 11 12.13 -6.29 -15.14
C ARG A 11 12.04 -5.39 -13.90
N MET A 12 12.61 -4.20 -13.93
CA MET A 12 12.79 -3.38 -12.72
C MET A 12 12.23 -1.94 -12.79
N GLU A 13 11.90 -1.40 -13.96
CA GLU A 13 11.36 -0.03 -14.07
C GLU A 13 9.94 0.13 -13.51
N THR A 14 9.20 -0.97 -13.34
CA THR A 14 7.83 -0.93 -12.79
C THR A 14 7.78 -0.74 -11.29
N ILE A 15 8.83 -1.11 -10.57
CA ILE A 15 8.77 -1.28 -9.11
C ILE A 15 9.71 -0.29 -8.40
N LEU A 16 10.83 0.10 -9.01
CA LEU A 16 11.75 1.09 -8.44
C LEU A 16 11.22 2.52 -8.48
N THR A 17 10.29 2.81 -9.37
CA THR A 17 9.69 4.14 -9.52
C THR A 17 8.68 4.45 -8.41
N VAL A 18 8.06 3.44 -7.81
CA VAL A 18 7.08 3.63 -6.74
C VAL A 18 7.74 3.70 -5.34
N GLY A 19 8.89 3.04 -5.16
CA GLY A 19 9.69 3.17 -3.93
C GLY A 19 10.33 4.55 -3.74
N VAL A 20 10.72 5.21 -4.84
CA VAL A 20 11.22 6.60 -4.79
C VAL A 20 10.09 7.58 -4.44
N ILE A 21 8.82 7.24 -4.71
CA ILE A 21 7.66 8.07 -4.39
C ILE A 21 7.42 8.11 -2.88
N VAL A 22 7.57 7.01 -2.14
CA VAL A 22 7.46 7.06 -0.66
C VAL A 22 8.68 7.76 -0.05
N VAL A 23 9.89 7.59 -0.62
CA VAL A 23 11.09 8.32 -0.19
C VAL A 23 10.96 9.82 -0.45
N LEU A 24 10.34 10.25 -1.56
CA LEU A 24 10.11 11.66 -1.87
C LEU A 24 8.94 12.24 -1.05
N ILE A 25 7.85 11.50 -0.85
CA ILE A 25 6.71 11.96 -0.03
C ILE A 25 7.12 12.12 1.43
N SER A 26 7.99 11.26 1.95
CA SER A 26 8.50 11.36 3.33
C SER A 26 9.66 12.35 3.50
N THR A 27 10.44 12.67 2.45
CA THR A 27 11.50 13.70 2.54
C THR A 27 11.04 15.13 2.22
N PHE A 28 9.91 15.32 1.53
CA PHE A 28 9.44 16.67 1.17
C PHE A 28 8.40 17.30 2.13
N TYR A 29 7.83 16.54 3.08
CA TYR A 29 6.78 17.05 3.98
C TYR A 29 7.05 16.93 5.49
N GLY A 30 8.32 17.01 5.90
CA GLY A 30 8.76 17.18 7.29
C GLY A 30 9.27 18.60 7.61
N ASP A 31 8.36 19.52 7.89
CA ASP A 31 8.46 20.73 8.74
C ASP A 31 9.60 21.79 8.64
N GLU A 32 10.58 21.73 7.74
CA GLU A 32 11.61 22.81 7.63
C GLU A 32 11.36 23.85 6.51
N ILE A 33 10.41 23.63 5.59
CA ILE A 33 9.95 24.63 4.59
C ILE A 33 8.56 25.17 4.96
N LYS A 34 8.35 25.51 6.24
CA LYS A 34 7.34 26.50 6.66
C LYS A 34 7.97 27.85 7.02
N LYS A 35 9.31 27.96 6.99
CA LYS A 35 10.04 29.14 7.50
C LYS A 35 10.38 30.22 6.45
N SER A 36 10.05 30.06 5.16
CA SER A 36 10.45 31.07 4.14
C SER A 36 9.33 31.65 3.27
N ILE A 37 8.06 31.26 3.42
CA ILE A 37 6.97 31.88 2.65
C ILE A 37 5.76 32.10 3.59
N PHE A 38 5.40 33.37 3.78
CA PHE A 38 4.33 33.96 4.62
C PHE A 38 4.71 34.41 6.05
N PRO A 39 5.08 35.70 6.23
CA PRO A 39 5.23 36.35 7.52
C PRO A 39 3.88 36.89 8.01
N SER A 40 3.02 36.05 8.61
CA SER A 40 1.89 36.55 9.41
C SER A 40 1.13 35.47 10.19
N PHE A 41 1.79 34.64 11.01
CA PHE A 41 1.08 33.98 12.13
C PHE A 41 2.06 33.75 13.28
N ARG A 42 2.00 34.63 14.30
CA ARG A 42 2.71 34.47 15.57
C ARG A 42 1.86 33.67 16.55
N SER A 43 2.51 32.69 17.20
CA SER A 43 2.47 32.39 18.64
C SER A 43 1.14 31.95 19.27
N ASN A 44 1.09 30.73 19.82
CA ASN A 44 1.34 30.48 21.26
C ASN A 44 0.84 29.10 21.75
N TYR A 45 1.64 28.50 22.65
CA TYR A 45 1.36 27.38 23.55
C TYR A 45 1.20 25.97 22.93
N PHE A 46 1.99 24.99 23.43
CA PHE A 46 1.47 23.97 24.33
C PHE A 46 2.60 23.28 25.11
N THR A 47 2.53 23.44 26.43
CA THR A 47 3.28 22.75 27.46
C THR A 47 2.70 21.35 27.72
N GLN A 48 3.56 20.41 28.11
CA GLN A 48 3.23 19.06 28.58
C GLN A 48 2.08 19.02 29.60
N ASN A 49 1.30 17.93 29.59
CA ASN A 49 0.74 17.39 30.83
C ASN A 49 0.51 15.87 30.76
N THR A 50 1.10 15.17 31.72
CA THR A 50 0.98 13.74 32.03
C THR A 50 -0.11 13.53 33.09
N SER A 51 -1.03 12.56 32.93
CA SER A 51 -1.52 11.65 34.02
C SER A 51 -2.81 10.85 33.71
N ASN A 52 -2.71 9.52 33.94
CA ASN A 52 -3.75 8.58 34.46
C ASN A 52 -4.91 8.05 33.54
N PRO A 53 -5.55 6.91 33.88
CA PRO A 53 -5.30 5.60 33.25
C PRO A 53 -6.50 4.98 32.50
N LEU A 54 -6.23 3.86 31.79
CA LEU A 54 -7.14 3.05 30.97
C LEU A 54 -8.40 2.51 31.71
N PRO A 55 -9.54 2.43 31.01
CA PRO A 55 -10.51 1.34 31.16
C PRO A 55 -10.57 0.43 29.92
N SER A 56 -11.01 -0.78 30.18
CA SER A 56 -10.91 -2.03 29.42
C SER A 56 -11.96 -2.28 28.32
N ASN A 57 -11.59 -3.22 27.43
CA ASN A 57 -12.42 -4.22 26.71
C ASN A 57 -12.97 -3.83 25.32
N PRO A 58 -13.38 -4.76 24.43
CA PRO A 58 -12.86 -6.08 24.01
C PRO A 58 -12.53 -6.12 22.48
N GLY A 59 -11.89 -7.20 21.99
CA GLY A 59 -11.60 -7.44 20.56
C GLY A 59 -12.83 -7.69 19.65
N PRO A 60 -12.63 -8.04 18.36
CA PRO A 60 -12.26 -9.43 18.05
C PRO A 60 -11.27 -9.66 16.88
N ASN A 61 -10.24 -10.45 17.19
CA ASN A 61 -9.72 -11.64 16.48
C ASN A 61 -9.75 -11.75 14.94
N ASN A 62 -8.55 -11.82 14.35
CA ASN A 62 -8.21 -12.76 13.26
C ASN A 62 -6.85 -13.44 13.59
N PRO A 63 -6.69 -14.77 13.51
CA PRO A 63 -5.61 -15.50 14.16
C PRO A 63 -4.46 -15.81 13.19
N SER A 64 -3.27 -15.29 13.47
CA SER A 64 -1.98 -15.90 13.11
C SER A 64 -0.86 -15.17 13.84
N ASN A 65 -0.55 -15.58 15.06
CA ASN A 65 0.80 -15.46 15.63
C ASN A 65 0.86 -16.30 16.92
N THR A 66 1.41 -17.50 16.80
CA THR A 66 1.92 -18.25 17.96
C THR A 66 3.09 -17.48 18.58
N PRO A 67 3.08 -17.18 19.89
CA PRO A 67 4.15 -16.44 20.55
C PRO A 67 5.45 -17.26 20.64
N ILE A 68 6.55 -16.69 20.16
CA ILE A 68 7.90 -17.13 20.49
C ILE A 68 8.23 -16.58 21.89
N THR A 69 8.62 -17.46 22.80
CA THR A 69 9.06 -17.14 24.16
C THR A 69 10.40 -16.38 24.17
N PRO A 70 10.67 -15.52 25.17
CA PRO A 70 11.90 -14.74 25.21
C PRO A 70 13.08 -15.62 25.61
N SER A 71 14.10 -15.69 24.73
CA SER A 71 15.41 -16.24 25.06
C SER A 71 16.37 -15.11 25.48
N ASN A 72 17.14 -15.39 26.52
CA ASN A 72 17.94 -14.48 27.32
C ASN A 72 19.00 -13.68 26.54
N SER A 73 19.10 -12.38 26.82
CA SER A 73 20.29 -11.57 26.50
C SER A 73 21.42 -11.85 27.50
N PRO A 74 22.68 -12.04 27.05
CA PRO A 74 23.83 -11.87 27.92
C PRO A 74 24.18 -10.39 28.08
N SER A 75 24.43 -10.01 29.32
CA SER A 75 24.95 -8.71 29.76
C SER A 75 26.35 -8.43 29.20
N ILE A 76 26.63 -7.15 28.90
CA ILE A 76 28.01 -6.65 28.83
C ILE A 76 28.10 -5.40 29.72
N ASN A 77 29.01 -5.50 30.69
CA ASN A 77 29.33 -4.55 31.74
C ASN A 77 30.14 -3.35 31.17
N PRO A 78 30.03 -2.13 31.74
CA PRO A 78 30.69 -0.94 31.23
C PRO A 78 32.06 -0.72 31.90
N SER A 79 33.12 -0.60 31.12
CA SER A 79 34.43 -0.13 31.61
C SER A 79 35.31 0.35 30.45
N ASN A 80 35.52 1.66 30.30
CA ASN A 80 36.82 2.39 30.34
C ASN A 80 36.71 3.79 29.69
N PRO A 81 37.66 4.73 29.91
CA PRO A 81 37.36 6.07 30.38
C PRO A 81 37.52 7.14 29.30
N ALA A 82 37.04 8.34 29.64
CA ALA A 82 37.11 9.57 28.88
C ALA A 82 38.53 9.96 28.44
N ALA A 83 38.64 10.37 27.18
CA ALA A 83 39.74 11.20 26.68
C ALA A 83 39.17 12.50 26.10
N SER A 84 39.69 13.63 26.59
CA SER A 84 39.38 15.00 26.15
C SER A 84 40.36 15.47 25.05
N PRO A 85 40.10 16.61 24.39
CA PRO A 85 40.20 16.76 22.94
C PRO A 85 41.55 17.30 22.45
N THR A 86 41.89 17.01 21.19
CA THR A 86 42.91 17.75 20.43
C THR A 86 42.38 18.22 19.08
N SER A 87 42.90 19.40 18.72
CA SER A 87 42.50 20.35 17.70
C SER A 87 42.70 19.90 16.24
N GLY A 88 41.76 20.28 15.38
CA GLY A 88 42.04 20.94 14.10
C GLY A 88 42.53 20.09 12.93
N SER A 89 41.59 19.58 12.12
CA SER A 89 41.81 19.35 10.69
C SER A 89 40.50 19.50 9.94
N THR A 90 40.34 20.61 9.21
CA THR A 90 39.20 20.88 8.32
C THR A 90 39.31 19.97 7.09
N ALA A 91 38.59 18.85 7.12
CA ALA A 91 38.34 18.05 5.93
C ALA A 91 37.43 18.85 4.96
N PRO A 92 37.74 18.90 3.64
CA PRO A 92 36.90 19.59 2.68
C PRO A 92 35.54 18.91 2.59
N THR A 93 34.47 19.70 2.70
CA THR A 93 33.10 19.28 2.46
C THR A 93 32.99 18.70 1.04
N PRO A 94 32.53 17.45 0.85
CA PRO A 94 32.30 16.93 -0.49
C PRO A 94 31.21 17.77 -1.16
N THR A 95 31.57 18.42 -2.26
CA THR A 95 30.62 19.06 -3.16
C THR A 95 29.61 18.00 -3.59
N PRO A 96 28.28 18.26 -3.51
CA PRO A 96 27.30 17.32 -4.03
C PRO A 96 27.55 17.17 -5.53
N THR A 97 28.03 15.99 -5.93
CA THR A 97 28.10 15.60 -7.34
C THR A 97 26.69 15.67 -7.88
N ILE A 98 26.44 16.60 -8.81
CA ILE A 98 25.20 16.63 -9.59
C ILE A 98 25.11 15.27 -10.27
N GLY A 99 24.23 14.41 -9.76
CA GLY A 99 23.96 13.12 -10.35
C GLY A 99 23.56 13.31 -11.81
N SER A 100 23.96 12.36 -12.67
CA SER A 100 23.52 12.29 -14.06
C SER A 100 22.03 12.63 -14.18
N PRO A 101 21.60 13.35 -15.23
CA PRO A 101 20.20 13.72 -15.40
C PRO A 101 19.34 12.46 -15.31
N ILE A 102 18.52 12.38 -14.26
CA ILE A 102 17.51 11.35 -14.12
C ILE A 102 16.66 11.48 -15.39
N SER A 103 16.54 10.39 -16.15
CA SER A 103 15.70 10.33 -17.34
C SER A 103 14.35 10.97 -17.03
N THR A 104 14.07 12.10 -17.69
CA THR A 104 12.88 12.93 -17.44
C THR A 104 11.60 12.34 -18.03
N THR A 105 11.61 11.05 -18.38
CA THR A 105 10.46 10.39 -18.99
C THR A 105 9.53 9.92 -17.87
N SER A 106 8.36 10.55 -17.74
CA SER A 106 7.33 10.09 -16.80
C SER A 106 6.88 8.67 -17.15
N ILE A 107 6.66 7.83 -16.14
CA ILE A 107 6.08 6.51 -16.29
C ILE A 107 4.55 6.62 -16.24
N THR A 108 3.89 5.98 -17.20
CA THR A 108 2.43 5.84 -17.21
C THR A 108 2.06 4.37 -16.99
N ARG A 109 1.11 4.12 -16.09
CA ARG A 109 0.48 2.82 -15.89
C ARG A 109 -0.92 2.80 -16.48
N LYS A 110 -1.16 1.87 -17.39
CA LYS A 110 -2.47 1.68 -18.04
C LYS A 110 -3.34 0.78 -17.18
N VAL A 111 -4.49 1.28 -16.79
CA VAL A 111 -5.38 0.63 -15.83
C VAL A 111 -6.64 0.12 -16.52
N MET A 112 -7.01 -1.12 -16.22
CA MET A 112 -8.38 -1.61 -16.40
C MET A 112 -9.15 -1.47 -15.10
N VAL A 113 -10.36 -0.93 -15.17
CA VAL A 113 -11.29 -0.89 -14.04
C VAL A 113 -12.47 -1.80 -14.31
N ILE A 114 -12.82 -2.63 -13.33
CA ILE A 114 -14.07 -3.40 -13.30
C ILE A 114 -14.88 -2.94 -12.09
N ASP A 115 -16.03 -2.33 -12.38
CA ASP A 115 -16.94 -1.75 -11.39
C ASP A 115 -18.13 -2.68 -11.21
N PHE A 116 -18.07 -3.55 -10.19
CA PHE A 116 -19.19 -4.42 -9.85
C PHE A 116 -20.21 -3.64 -9.03
N ASN A 117 -21.37 -3.41 -9.62
CA ASN A 117 -22.45 -2.62 -9.03
C ASN A 117 -23.80 -3.25 -9.41
N PRO A 118 -24.19 -4.36 -8.76
CA PRO A 118 -25.39 -5.12 -9.10
C PRO A 118 -26.67 -4.26 -9.00
N ILE A 119 -27.63 -4.56 -9.87
CA ILE A 119 -28.99 -4.07 -9.78
C ILE A 119 -29.70 -4.88 -8.71
N ILE A 120 -30.42 -4.20 -7.82
CA ILE A 120 -31.21 -4.84 -6.79
C ILE A 120 -32.68 -4.79 -7.20
N GLU A 121 -33.24 -5.88 -7.74
CA GLU A 121 -34.60 -5.82 -8.31
C GLU A 121 -35.64 -5.50 -7.23
N SER A 122 -35.48 -6.10 -6.04
CA SER A 122 -36.36 -5.88 -4.89
C SER A 122 -36.38 -4.44 -4.36
N GLN A 123 -35.40 -3.62 -4.74
CA GLN A 123 -35.28 -2.21 -4.35
C GLN A 123 -35.60 -1.27 -5.53
N GLY A 124 -36.50 -1.71 -6.42
CA GLY A 124 -36.98 -0.92 -7.55
C GLY A 124 -36.00 -0.90 -8.72
N ASN A 125 -35.26 -1.99 -8.95
CA ASN A 125 -34.23 -2.10 -9.98
C ASN A 125 -33.16 -1.00 -9.88
N ARG A 126 -32.81 -0.60 -8.66
CA ARG A 126 -31.78 0.40 -8.41
C ARG A 126 -30.43 -0.27 -8.23
N ARG A 127 -29.37 0.41 -8.64
CA ARG A 127 -27.98 -0.05 -8.41
C ARG A 127 -27.65 -0.07 -6.92
N LEU A 128 -26.93 -1.11 -6.48
CA LEU A 128 -26.51 -1.32 -5.10
C LEU A 128 -25.88 -0.06 -4.49
N ARG A 129 -24.89 0.52 -5.17
CA ARG A 129 -24.20 1.74 -4.73
C ARG A 129 -25.17 2.89 -4.46
N ALA A 130 -26.17 3.08 -5.34
CA ALA A 130 -27.17 4.13 -5.21
C ALA A 130 -28.18 3.86 -4.07
N ILE A 131 -28.50 2.59 -3.81
CA ILE A 131 -29.36 2.20 -2.68
C ILE A 131 -28.66 2.51 -1.35
N LYS A 132 -27.35 2.20 -1.29
CA LYS A 132 -26.54 2.37 -0.09
C LYS A 132 -25.99 3.78 0.10
N SER A 133 -26.17 4.67 -0.88
CA SER A 133 -25.62 6.03 -0.89
C SER A 133 -24.12 6.05 -0.67
N TRP A 134 -23.42 5.09 -1.27
CA TRP A 134 -21.97 4.97 -1.20
C TRP A 134 -21.26 5.89 -2.20
N GLN A 135 -19.95 6.02 -2.03
CA GLN A 135 -19.11 6.96 -2.78
C GLN A 135 -19.12 6.68 -4.29
N ASP A 136 -18.83 7.71 -5.08
CA ASP A 136 -18.68 7.59 -6.53
C ASP A 136 -17.25 7.13 -6.91
N PRO A 137 -17.04 5.90 -7.40
CA PRO A 137 -15.73 5.42 -7.86
C PRO A 137 -15.05 6.35 -8.85
N ILE A 138 -15.77 7.01 -9.76
CA ILE A 138 -15.14 7.88 -10.77
C ILE A 138 -14.50 9.10 -10.10
N ALA A 139 -15.17 9.70 -9.11
CA ALA A 139 -14.63 10.81 -8.33
C ALA A 139 -13.42 10.37 -7.51
N LEU A 140 -13.50 9.21 -6.84
CA LEU A 140 -12.41 8.65 -6.03
C LEU A 140 -11.19 8.29 -6.88
N GLU A 141 -11.37 7.64 -8.03
CA GLU A 141 -10.30 7.34 -8.97
C GLU A 141 -9.63 8.62 -9.49
N THR A 142 -10.43 9.64 -9.84
CA THR A 142 -9.88 10.92 -10.30
C THR A 142 -9.01 11.56 -9.22
N GLN A 143 -9.47 11.52 -7.96
CA GLN A 143 -8.70 12.02 -6.83
C GLN A 143 -7.43 11.19 -6.63
N TYR A 144 -7.54 9.87 -6.57
CA TYR A 144 -6.42 8.93 -6.41
C TYR A 144 -5.33 9.12 -7.47
N ILE A 145 -5.72 9.20 -8.75
CA ILE A 145 -4.81 9.43 -9.88
C ILE A 145 -4.06 10.77 -9.72
N ASN A 146 -4.78 11.81 -9.32
CA ASN A 146 -4.19 13.13 -9.09
C ASN A 146 -3.25 13.15 -7.88
N ASP A 147 -3.64 12.51 -6.78
CA ASP A 147 -2.84 12.45 -5.56
C ASP A 147 -1.52 11.71 -5.83
N VAL A 148 -1.56 10.54 -6.49
CA VAL A 148 -0.34 9.80 -6.86
C VAL A 148 0.53 10.59 -7.84
N LYS A 149 -0.08 11.26 -8.83
CA LYS A 149 0.66 12.14 -9.75
C LYS A 149 1.33 13.30 -9.03
N ASN A 150 0.62 13.98 -8.13
CA ASN A 150 1.13 15.13 -7.39
C ASN A 150 2.25 14.70 -6.44
N ALA A 151 2.02 13.61 -5.71
CA ALA A 151 2.95 13.07 -4.73
C ALA A 151 4.26 12.56 -5.36
N SER A 152 4.21 12.17 -6.65
CA SER A 152 5.38 11.80 -7.45
C SER A 152 6.02 12.96 -8.23
N GLY A 153 5.57 14.21 -8.03
CA GLY A 153 6.05 15.37 -8.81
C GLY A 153 5.75 15.27 -10.31
N GLY A 154 4.75 14.47 -10.68
CA GLY A 154 4.37 14.20 -12.08
C GLY A 154 5.19 13.09 -12.76
N TYR A 155 6.06 12.39 -12.03
CA TYR A 155 6.85 11.29 -12.58
C TYR A 155 6.02 10.04 -12.85
N PHE A 156 5.09 9.70 -11.96
CA PHE A 156 4.21 8.55 -12.12
C PHE A 156 2.78 9.01 -12.43
N LYS A 157 2.15 8.36 -13.39
CA LYS A 157 0.80 8.68 -13.86
C LYS A 157 0.01 7.40 -14.05
N TYR A 158 -1.21 7.36 -13.55
CA TYR A 158 -2.19 6.37 -13.99
C TYR A 158 -2.95 6.89 -15.20
N GLN A 159 -3.33 5.97 -16.07
CA GLN A 159 -4.22 6.19 -17.19
C GLN A 159 -5.23 5.05 -17.24
N ILE A 160 -6.50 5.33 -16.92
CA ILE A 160 -7.57 4.35 -17.14
C ILE A 160 -7.79 4.22 -18.65
N VAL A 161 -7.47 3.06 -19.21
CA VAL A 161 -7.60 2.78 -20.66
C VAL A 161 -8.78 1.87 -20.97
N ASN A 162 -9.30 1.17 -19.97
CA ASN A 162 -10.48 0.33 -20.08
C ASN A 162 -11.31 0.50 -18.80
N ARG A 163 -12.60 0.80 -18.93
CA ARG A 163 -13.55 0.75 -17.81
C ARG A 163 -14.75 -0.11 -18.19
N LEU A 164 -15.03 -1.13 -17.38
CA LEU A 164 -16.30 -1.83 -17.39
C LEU A 164 -17.14 -1.24 -16.25
N ALA A 165 -18.01 -0.30 -16.58
CA ALA A 165 -18.83 0.42 -15.60
C ALA A 165 -20.10 -0.38 -15.27
N ASP A 166 -20.51 -0.32 -13.99
CA ASP A 166 -21.78 -0.84 -13.50
C ASP A 166 -22.09 -2.29 -13.95
N VAL A 167 -21.11 -3.18 -13.80
CA VAL A 167 -21.27 -4.61 -14.05
C VAL A 167 -22.32 -5.17 -13.09
N ASP A 168 -23.40 -5.67 -13.66
CA ASP A 168 -24.56 -6.20 -12.93
C ASP A 168 -24.33 -7.63 -12.42
N LYS A 169 -23.33 -7.80 -11.55
CA LYS A 169 -22.93 -9.10 -10.99
C LYS A 169 -22.29 -8.93 -9.62
N TYR A 170 -22.36 -9.98 -8.81
CA TYR A 170 -21.42 -10.23 -7.74
C TYR A 170 -20.28 -11.11 -8.26
N PRO A 171 -19.00 -10.79 -7.98
CA PRO A 171 -17.91 -11.69 -8.30
C PRO A 171 -18.03 -12.99 -7.49
N MET A 172 -17.69 -14.12 -8.11
CA MET A 172 -17.68 -15.42 -7.45
C MET A 172 -16.58 -15.47 -6.39
N LYS A 173 -16.90 -16.11 -5.26
CA LYS A 173 -15.98 -16.40 -4.17
C LYS A 173 -15.08 -17.60 -4.46
N SER A 174 -13.96 -17.69 -3.74
CA SER A 174 -13.01 -18.82 -3.78
C SER A 174 -13.66 -20.19 -3.51
N ASN A 175 -14.75 -20.21 -2.75
CA ASN A 175 -15.53 -21.41 -2.44
C ASN A 175 -16.71 -21.65 -3.42
N ASN A 176 -16.72 -20.99 -4.58
CA ASN A 176 -17.79 -20.99 -5.60
C ASN A 176 -19.10 -20.30 -5.17
N TYR A 177 -19.13 -19.63 -4.03
CA TYR A 177 -20.30 -18.88 -3.61
C TYR A 177 -20.49 -17.63 -4.49
N VAL A 178 -21.74 -17.33 -4.85
CA VAL A 178 -22.13 -16.09 -5.53
C VAL A 178 -23.35 -15.57 -4.79
N PHE A 179 -23.32 -14.31 -4.37
CA PHE A 179 -24.47 -13.71 -3.71
C PHE A 179 -25.67 -13.63 -4.65
N THR A 180 -26.85 -13.90 -4.11
CA THR A 180 -28.08 -13.24 -4.55
C THR A 180 -28.22 -11.88 -3.87
N ASP A 181 -29.08 -11.01 -4.40
CA ASP A 181 -29.34 -9.69 -3.81
C ASP A 181 -29.77 -9.74 -2.35
N ALA A 182 -30.71 -10.63 -2.03
CA ALA A 182 -31.24 -10.75 -0.68
C ALA A 182 -30.14 -11.19 0.31
N GLU A 183 -29.30 -12.12 -0.10
CA GLU A 183 -28.16 -12.59 0.70
C GLU A 183 -27.14 -11.46 0.88
N TYR A 184 -26.80 -10.72 -0.18
CA TYR A 184 -25.85 -9.64 -0.08
C TYR A 184 -26.34 -8.54 0.87
N LEU A 185 -27.57 -8.07 0.71
CA LEU A 185 -28.16 -7.04 1.56
C LEU A 185 -28.17 -7.43 3.04
N SER A 186 -28.36 -8.72 3.34
CA SER A 186 -28.24 -9.26 4.69
C SER A 186 -26.78 -9.28 5.17
N ALA A 187 -25.87 -9.78 4.33
CA ALA A 187 -24.46 -9.95 4.65
C ALA A 187 -23.75 -8.63 4.96
N VAL A 188 -24.17 -7.51 4.37
CA VAL A 188 -23.60 -6.17 4.68
C VAL A 188 -23.54 -5.91 6.19
N ASN A 189 -24.58 -6.28 6.95
CA ASN A 189 -24.63 -6.07 8.40
C ASN A 189 -24.23 -7.31 9.21
N SER A 190 -24.42 -8.50 8.65
CA SER A 190 -24.22 -9.76 9.37
C SER A 190 -23.71 -10.83 8.40
N PRO A 191 -22.42 -10.80 8.05
CA PRO A 191 -21.86 -11.67 7.03
C PRO A 191 -21.76 -13.12 7.53
N THR A 192 -22.15 -14.05 6.66
CA THR A 192 -21.93 -15.49 6.83
C THR A 192 -20.46 -15.85 6.63
N SER A 193 -20.08 -17.12 6.84
CA SER A 193 -18.75 -17.62 6.47
C SER A 193 -18.47 -17.43 4.98
N ASP A 194 -19.43 -17.80 4.13
CA ASP A 194 -19.26 -17.71 2.66
C ASP A 194 -19.13 -16.26 2.18
N ALA A 195 -19.83 -15.33 2.83
CA ALA A 195 -19.71 -13.90 2.52
C ALA A 195 -18.29 -13.35 2.80
N ARG A 196 -17.60 -13.91 3.80
CA ARG A 196 -16.26 -13.48 4.23
C ARG A 196 -15.14 -14.03 3.36
N GLU A 197 -15.44 -14.99 2.48
CA GLU A 197 -14.45 -15.51 1.54
C GLU A 197 -13.99 -14.41 0.58
N ILE A 198 -12.74 -14.54 0.13
CA ILE A 198 -12.22 -13.72 -0.96
C ILE A 198 -12.83 -14.16 -2.30
N ILE A 199 -12.70 -13.33 -3.32
CA ILE A 199 -13.09 -13.71 -4.69
C ILE A 199 -12.20 -14.81 -5.26
N ASP A 200 -12.76 -15.55 -6.21
CA ASP A 200 -11.96 -16.33 -7.16
C ASP A 200 -11.34 -15.37 -8.18
N TYR A 201 -10.10 -14.94 -7.89
CA TYR A 201 -9.34 -14.07 -8.78
C TYR A 201 -9.08 -14.72 -10.14
N LEU A 202 -8.83 -16.03 -10.22
CA LEU A 202 -8.56 -16.69 -11.50
C LEU A 202 -9.80 -16.62 -12.39
N LYS A 203 -10.99 -16.80 -11.80
CA LYS A 203 -12.25 -16.63 -12.52
C LYS A 203 -12.45 -15.20 -13.01
N VAL A 204 -12.15 -14.18 -12.20
CA VAL A 204 -12.22 -12.77 -12.66
C VAL A 204 -11.21 -12.50 -13.78
N LEU A 205 -9.99 -13.03 -13.68
CA LEU A 205 -8.98 -12.85 -14.72
C LEU A 205 -9.39 -13.50 -16.05
N ASP A 206 -10.06 -14.65 -16.00
CA ASP A 206 -10.59 -15.38 -17.15
C ASP A 206 -11.84 -14.71 -17.74
N ASP A 207 -12.87 -14.48 -16.92
CA ASP A 207 -14.17 -13.92 -17.35
C ASP A 207 -14.05 -12.56 -18.07
N TYR A 208 -12.97 -11.80 -17.82
CA TYR A 208 -12.74 -10.45 -18.35
C TYR A 208 -11.47 -10.32 -19.20
N ASP A 209 -10.85 -11.45 -19.61
CA ASP A 209 -9.65 -11.50 -20.44
C ASP A 209 -8.48 -10.66 -19.90
N VAL A 210 -8.34 -10.54 -18.57
CA VAL A 210 -7.39 -9.60 -17.96
C VAL A 210 -5.95 -9.99 -18.31
N CYS A 211 -5.60 -11.28 -18.16
CA CYS A 211 -4.27 -11.76 -18.49
C CYS A 211 -3.96 -11.60 -19.99
N GLU A 212 -4.94 -11.80 -20.87
CA GLU A 212 -4.80 -11.56 -22.30
C GLU A 212 -4.44 -10.10 -22.61
N LYS A 213 -5.12 -9.14 -21.96
CA LYS A 213 -4.81 -7.71 -22.09
C LYS A 213 -3.44 -7.36 -21.52
N ILE A 214 -3.05 -7.91 -20.36
CA ILE A 214 -1.71 -7.74 -19.78
C ILE A 214 -0.63 -8.30 -20.73
N ASN A 215 -0.86 -9.48 -21.29
CA ASN A 215 0.06 -10.17 -22.18
C ASN A 215 0.35 -9.33 -23.44
N ARG A 216 -0.71 -8.78 -24.05
CA ARG A 216 -0.62 -7.84 -25.18
C ARG A 216 -0.11 -6.44 -24.78
N GLY A 217 0.05 -6.17 -23.49
CA GLY A 217 0.51 -4.89 -22.97
C GLY A 217 -0.52 -3.79 -23.16
N GLU A 218 -1.81 -4.12 -23.24
CA GLU A 218 -2.91 -3.17 -23.32
C GLU A 218 -3.14 -2.50 -21.96
N ILE A 219 -2.97 -3.27 -20.89
CA ILE A 219 -3.11 -2.83 -19.49
C ILE A 219 -1.90 -3.31 -18.68
N ASP A 220 -1.59 -2.61 -17.59
CA ASP A 220 -0.49 -2.88 -16.66
C ASP A 220 -1.01 -3.24 -15.25
N GLU A 221 -2.25 -2.85 -14.94
CA GLU A 221 -2.86 -2.97 -13.60
C GLU A 221 -4.38 -3.15 -13.72
N LEU A 222 -4.97 -3.84 -12.74
CA LEU A 222 -6.41 -4.05 -12.60
C LEU A 222 -6.92 -3.41 -11.32
N TRP A 223 -7.96 -2.58 -11.41
CA TRP A 223 -8.72 -2.09 -10.26
C TRP A 223 -10.09 -2.74 -10.24
N LEU A 224 -10.46 -3.28 -9.08
CA LEU A 224 -11.76 -3.85 -8.80
C LEU A 224 -12.51 -2.91 -7.86
N TRP A 225 -13.74 -2.57 -8.21
CA TRP A 225 -14.64 -1.83 -7.34
C TRP A 225 -15.83 -2.70 -6.94
N GLY A 226 -16.22 -2.58 -5.68
CA GLY A 226 -17.32 -3.33 -5.10
C GLY A 226 -17.77 -2.80 -3.75
N GLY A 227 -18.75 -3.47 -3.16
CA GLY A 227 -19.17 -3.21 -1.80
C GLY A 227 -18.40 -4.04 -0.76
N PRO A 228 -18.66 -3.82 0.54
CA PRO A 228 -18.18 -4.71 1.60
C PRO A 228 -18.54 -6.15 1.29
N TRP A 229 -17.69 -7.07 1.73
CA TRP A 229 -17.87 -8.50 1.48
C TRP A 229 -17.86 -8.89 0.01
N PHE A 230 -17.47 -8.04 -0.95
CA PHE A 230 -17.19 -8.51 -2.31
C PHE A 230 -15.95 -9.40 -2.31
N GLY A 231 -15.03 -9.23 -1.35
CA GLY A 231 -13.96 -10.18 -1.05
C GLY A 231 -12.65 -9.88 -1.76
N TYR A 232 -12.26 -8.61 -1.80
CA TYR A 232 -11.00 -8.20 -2.41
C TYR A 232 -9.87 -8.18 -1.40
N TYR A 233 -8.65 -8.34 -1.92
CA TYR A 233 -7.43 -7.94 -1.27
C TYR A 233 -7.23 -6.46 -1.59
N GLU A 234 -6.72 -5.71 -0.62
CA GLU A 234 -6.28 -4.31 -0.78
C GLU A 234 -5.28 -4.22 -1.93
N ALA A 235 -4.26 -5.09 -1.90
CA ALA A 235 -3.32 -5.27 -2.98
C ALA A 235 -2.96 -6.75 -3.17
N ALA A 236 -2.88 -7.16 -4.43
CA ALA A 236 -2.41 -8.48 -4.84
C ALA A 236 -1.55 -8.38 -6.11
N MET A 237 -0.70 -9.38 -6.32
CA MET A 237 0.11 -9.48 -7.53
C MET A 237 -0.18 -10.79 -8.24
N VAL A 238 -0.29 -10.72 -9.56
CA VAL A 238 -0.43 -11.87 -10.45
C VAL A 238 0.73 -11.90 -11.44
N GLY A 239 1.09 -13.08 -11.93
CA GLY A 239 2.09 -13.27 -13.00
C GLY A 239 3.20 -14.24 -12.64
N PRO A 240 4.16 -14.48 -13.57
CA PRO A 240 5.13 -15.55 -13.47
C PRO A 240 6.13 -15.40 -12.33
N THR A 241 6.35 -14.18 -11.84
CA THR A 241 7.26 -13.92 -10.70
C THR A 241 6.60 -13.00 -9.67
N ALA A 242 5.28 -13.15 -9.49
CA ALA A 242 4.53 -12.41 -8.49
C ALA A 242 5.04 -12.71 -7.07
N PHE A 243 4.99 -11.70 -6.21
CA PHE A 243 5.44 -11.76 -4.81
C PHE A 243 4.39 -11.11 -3.90
N HIS A 244 4.59 -11.22 -2.59
CA HIS A 244 3.63 -10.73 -1.60
C HIS A 244 3.54 -9.20 -1.63
N THR A 245 2.35 -8.67 -1.93
CA THR A 245 2.02 -7.24 -1.94
C THR A 245 0.83 -6.97 -1.03
N ASN A 246 0.93 -7.40 0.23
CA ASN A 246 -0.16 -7.45 1.23
C ASN A 246 -1.17 -8.60 1.09
N SER A 247 -0.94 -9.47 0.11
CA SER A 247 -1.61 -10.76 0.01
C SER A 247 -0.66 -11.81 -0.57
N ALA A 248 -1.05 -13.08 -0.47
CA ALA A 248 -0.35 -14.13 -1.20
C ALA A 248 -0.44 -13.87 -2.72
N PRO A 249 0.62 -14.14 -3.49
CA PRO A 249 0.56 -14.02 -4.95
C PRO A 249 -0.58 -14.84 -5.55
N ILE A 250 -1.28 -14.28 -6.53
CA ILE A 250 -2.26 -15.02 -7.32
C ILE A 250 -1.50 -15.95 -8.27
N THR A 251 -1.63 -17.26 -8.04
CA THR A 251 -0.95 -18.30 -8.82
C THR A 251 -1.92 -19.06 -9.72
N GLY A 252 -1.41 -19.69 -10.78
CA GLY A 252 -2.24 -20.45 -11.74
C GLY A 252 -2.86 -19.62 -12.88
N SER A 253 -2.54 -18.33 -12.96
CA SER A 253 -3.01 -17.45 -14.04
C SER A 253 -2.29 -17.70 -15.37
N THR A 254 -2.90 -17.30 -16.49
CA THR A 254 -2.29 -17.29 -17.84
C THR A 254 -1.45 -16.02 -18.12
N CYS A 255 -1.29 -15.14 -17.13
CA CYS A 255 -0.50 -13.92 -17.24
C CYS A 255 0.99 -14.25 -17.45
N THR A 256 1.56 -13.71 -18.51
CA THR A 256 2.99 -13.83 -18.89
C THR A 256 3.84 -12.66 -18.39
N LYS A 257 3.19 -11.62 -17.86
CA LYS A 257 3.80 -10.47 -17.20
C LYS A 257 3.16 -10.31 -15.82
N ASN A 258 3.89 -9.69 -14.90
CA ASN A 258 3.32 -9.38 -13.60
C ASN A 258 2.44 -8.13 -13.69
N ALA A 259 1.36 -8.14 -12.93
CA ALA A 259 0.48 -6.97 -12.74
C ALA A 259 0.03 -6.92 -11.27
N ILE A 260 -0.25 -5.70 -10.80
CA ILE A 260 -0.91 -5.49 -9.52
C ILE A 260 -2.44 -5.51 -9.75
N ILE A 261 -3.15 -5.99 -8.76
CA ILE A 261 -4.60 -5.95 -8.66
C ILE A 261 -4.93 -5.21 -7.37
N MET A 262 -5.69 -4.11 -7.47
CA MET A 262 -6.16 -3.33 -6.32
C MET A 262 -7.66 -3.52 -6.12
N GLY A 263 -8.08 -3.65 -4.86
CA GLY A 263 -9.45 -3.94 -4.48
C GLY A 263 -10.09 -2.81 -3.67
N PHE A 264 -10.89 -1.97 -4.33
CA PHE A 264 -11.49 -0.80 -3.72
C PHE A 264 -12.95 -1.02 -3.30
N SER A 265 -13.35 -0.32 -2.23
CA SER A 265 -14.70 -0.38 -1.66
C SER A 265 -15.41 0.97 -1.73
N TYR A 266 -16.68 0.98 -2.19
CA TYR A 266 -17.50 2.21 -2.22
C TYR A 266 -17.78 2.82 -0.83
N GLU A 267 -17.57 2.06 0.24
CA GLU A 267 -17.74 2.53 1.62
C GLU A 267 -16.57 3.37 2.13
N ARG A 268 -15.48 3.42 1.36
CA ARG A 268 -14.22 4.01 1.74
C ARG A 268 -13.93 5.21 0.85
N ASP A 269 -13.08 6.10 1.33
CA ASP A 269 -12.61 7.26 0.57
C ASP A 269 -11.24 6.98 -0.06
N VAL A 270 -10.67 8.01 -0.70
CA VAL A 270 -9.39 7.91 -1.38
C VAL A 270 -8.23 7.54 -0.45
N SER A 271 -8.33 7.78 0.85
CA SER A 271 -7.23 7.51 1.78
C SER A 271 -6.95 6.01 1.88
N LEU A 272 -7.99 5.18 1.88
CA LEU A 272 -7.85 3.73 1.84
C LEU A 272 -7.31 3.23 0.48
N MET A 273 -7.65 3.88 -0.63
CA MET A 273 -7.02 3.55 -1.93
C MET A 273 -5.52 3.84 -1.94
N LEU A 274 -5.09 4.91 -1.25
CA LEU A 274 -3.67 5.26 -1.09
C LEU A 274 -2.97 4.30 -0.12
N GLU A 275 -3.68 3.78 0.87
CA GLU A 275 -3.20 2.72 1.75
C GLU A 275 -2.93 1.42 0.98
N ASP A 276 -3.86 0.96 0.14
CA ASP A 276 -3.68 -0.19 -0.76
C ASP A 276 -2.41 -0.05 -1.62
N LEU A 277 -2.17 1.16 -2.15
CA LEU A 277 -0.95 1.47 -2.88
C LEU A 277 0.30 1.36 -2.00
N GLY A 278 0.23 1.91 -0.79
CA GLY A 278 1.30 1.83 0.19
C GLY A 278 1.69 0.39 0.49
N HIS A 279 0.71 -0.48 0.69
CA HIS A 279 0.88 -1.91 0.87
C HIS A 279 1.56 -2.61 -0.32
N ALA A 280 1.19 -2.26 -1.55
CA ALA A 280 1.88 -2.77 -2.74
C ALA A 280 3.35 -2.32 -2.77
N ILE A 281 3.63 -1.08 -2.37
CA ILE A 281 5.00 -0.53 -2.29
C ILE A 281 5.80 -1.24 -1.20
N GLU A 282 5.23 -1.45 -0.02
CA GLU A 282 5.87 -2.18 1.08
C GLU A 282 6.24 -3.60 0.65
N GLY A 283 5.34 -4.31 -0.03
CA GLY A 283 5.63 -5.63 -0.59
C GLY A 283 6.78 -5.60 -1.59
N ALA A 284 6.79 -4.61 -2.48
CA ALA A 284 7.86 -4.40 -3.46
C ALA A 284 9.22 -4.11 -2.81
N LEU A 285 9.26 -3.23 -1.81
CA LEU A 285 10.48 -2.91 -1.07
C LEU A 285 10.94 -4.13 -0.26
N SER A 286 10.01 -4.87 0.31
CA SER A 286 10.30 -6.10 1.04
C SER A 286 10.91 -7.18 0.15
N GLN A 287 10.37 -7.35 -1.07
CA GLN A 287 10.94 -8.25 -2.07
C GLN A 287 12.34 -7.78 -2.53
N LYS A 288 12.55 -6.46 -2.67
CA LYS A 288 13.82 -5.90 -3.12
C LYS A 288 14.93 -6.02 -2.09
N PHE A 289 14.61 -5.76 -0.82
CA PHE A 289 15.56 -5.81 0.28
C PHE A 289 15.60 -7.17 0.98
N ILE A 290 14.71 -8.09 0.61
CA ILE A 290 14.56 -9.43 1.21
C ILE A 290 14.34 -9.30 2.71
N GLU A 291 13.39 -8.45 3.10
CA GLU A 291 13.11 -8.09 4.49
C GLU A 291 11.66 -7.65 4.65
N ASP A 292 10.96 -8.09 5.69
CA ASP A 292 9.59 -7.67 5.98
C ASP A 292 9.59 -6.63 7.11
N PRO A 293 9.04 -5.42 6.90
CA PRO A 293 9.10 -4.34 7.88
C PRO A 293 8.20 -4.63 9.08
N ARG A 294 7.15 -5.46 8.93
CA ARG A 294 6.27 -5.86 10.04
C ARG A 294 7.04 -6.52 11.18
N PHE A 295 8.16 -7.15 10.84
CA PHE A 295 9.02 -7.87 11.79
C PHE A 295 10.39 -7.22 11.99
N ASN A 296 10.80 -6.31 11.12
CA ASN A 296 12.15 -5.74 11.13
C ASN A 296 12.20 -4.20 11.13
N ALA A 297 11.07 -3.50 11.27
CA ALA A 297 11.08 -2.06 11.50
C ALA A 297 11.92 -1.73 12.75
N GLY A 298 12.83 -0.76 12.64
CA GLY A 298 13.83 -0.48 13.66
C GLY A 298 15.08 -1.37 13.61
N ASN A 299 15.22 -2.27 12.63
CA ASN A 299 16.49 -2.93 12.34
C ASN A 299 17.45 -1.94 11.65
N TYR A 300 18.31 -1.30 12.44
CA TYR A 300 19.29 -0.32 11.94
C TYR A 300 20.47 -0.93 11.18
N TYR A 301 20.46 -2.23 10.84
CA TYR A 301 21.45 -2.83 9.95
C TYR A 301 20.98 -2.87 8.49
N THR A 302 19.69 -2.69 8.24
CA THR A 302 19.10 -2.74 6.91
C THR A 302 18.52 -1.38 6.50
N SER A 303 18.52 -1.07 5.21
CA SER A 303 17.96 0.19 4.73
C SER A 303 16.44 0.24 4.94
N TRP A 304 15.76 -0.90 4.79
CA TRP A 304 14.31 -0.98 4.91
C TRP A 304 13.85 -0.95 6.37
N GLY A 305 14.53 -1.67 7.27
CA GLY A 305 14.29 -1.57 8.72
C GLY A 305 14.49 -0.16 9.28
N LYS A 306 15.52 0.57 8.81
CA LYS A 306 15.72 2.00 9.15
C LYS A 306 14.58 2.88 8.64
N PHE A 307 14.19 2.68 7.38
CA PHE A 307 13.15 3.46 6.75
C PHE A 307 11.80 3.28 7.48
N ALA A 308 11.43 2.03 7.79
CA ALA A 308 10.16 1.69 8.42
C ALA A 308 10.09 2.04 9.92
N ALA A 309 11.18 2.49 10.54
CA ALA A 309 11.21 2.82 11.96
C ALA A 309 10.25 3.96 12.30
N SER A 310 9.49 3.80 13.40
CA SER A 310 8.66 4.84 13.99
C SER A 310 9.10 5.15 15.43
N ASP A 311 8.69 6.29 15.96
CA ASP A 311 9.01 6.71 17.32
C ASP A 311 8.43 5.76 18.37
N LYS A 312 7.34 5.06 18.04
CA LYS A 312 6.76 4.02 18.90
C LYS A 312 7.72 2.87 19.18
N ILE A 313 8.46 2.41 18.16
CA ILE A 313 9.39 1.27 18.27
C ILE A 313 10.84 1.72 18.42
N SER A 314 11.14 2.96 18.08
CA SER A 314 12.48 3.54 18.13
C SER A 314 12.45 5.04 18.44
N PRO A 315 12.16 5.43 19.69
CA PRO A 315 12.02 6.83 20.08
C PRO A 315 13.25 7.68 19.69
N GLY A 316 13.02 8.77 18.96
CA GLY A 316 14.07 9.71 18.54
C GLY A 316 14.99 9.17 17.44
N LYS A 317 14.63 8.04 16.83
CA LYS A 317 15.33 7.41 15.71
C LYS A 317 14.35 6.99 14.60
N SER A 318 13.15 7.57 14.57
CA SER A 318 12.18 7.31 13.51
C SER A 318 12.79 7.58 12.13
N GLY A 319 12.41 6.72 11.19
CA GLY A 319 12.55 6.95 9.77
C GLY A 319 11.28 7.59 9.23
N CYS A 320 10.75 6.97 8.17
CA CYS A 320 9.53 7.41 7.49
C CYS A 320 8.28 6.63 7.95
N GLY A 321 8.45 5.62 8.81
CA GLY A 321 7.36 4.74 9.22
C GLY A 321 6.91 3.79 8.12
N TRP A 322 5.75 3.19 8.32
CA TRP A 322 5.11 2.22 7.41
C TRP A 322 3.59 2.48 7.41
N MET A 323 2.80 1.80 6.57
CA MET A 323 1.42 2.21 6.26
C MET A 323 0.53 2.39 7.48
N HIS A 324 0.63 1.48 8.45
CA HIS A 324 -0.14 1.57 9.70
C HIS A 324 0.43 2.58 10.69
N PHE A 325 1.71 2.97 10.59
CA PHE A 325 2.36 3.86 11.55
C PHE A 325 3.26 4.88 10.86
N ALA A 326 2.75 6.12 10.70
CA ALA A 326 3.58 7.27 10.38
C ALA A 326 4.69 7.50 11.44
N PRO A 327 5.77 8.23 11.14
CA PRO A 327 6.97 8.32 11.97
C PRO A 327 6.73 8.63 13.45
N ASN A 328 5.79 9.52 13.75
CA ASN A 328 5.48 10.04 15.07
C ASN A 328 4.20 9.43 15.69
N SER A 329 3.73 8.32 15.13
CA SER A 329 2.43 7.72 15.49
C SER A 329 2.56 6.79 16.68
N ASN A 330 1.60 6.88 17.60
CA ASN A 330 1.50 5.97 18.75
C ASN A 330 0.44 4.88 18.55
N THR A 331 -0.52 5.11 17.65
CA THR A 331 -1.59 4.20 17.28
C THR A 331 -1.56 3.90 15.79
N ASP A 332 -2.19 2.80 15.43
CA ASP A 332 -2.58 2.52 14.05
C ASP A 332 -3.60 3.59 13.60
N TRP A 333 -3.60 3.97 12.33
CA TRP A 333 -4.51 4.98 11.78
C TRP A 333 -5.65 4.39 10.95
N VAL A 334 -5.66 3.06 10.82
CA VAL A 334 -6.59 2.27 9.99
C VAL A 334 -7.67 1.62 10.84
#